data_AF-A0A3D5WDX1-F1
#
_entry.id   AF-A0A3D5WDX1-F1
#
_cell.length_a   1.000
_cell.length_b   1.000
_cell.length_c   1.000
_cell.angle_alpha   90.00
_cell.angle_beta   90.00
_cell.angle_gamma   90.00
#
_symmetry.space_group_name_H-M   'P 1'
#
loop_
_entity.id
_entity.type
_entity.pdbx_description
1 polymer ?
#
loop_
_entity_poly.entity_id
_entity_poly.type
_entity_poly.pdbx_seq_one_letter_code
_entity_poly.pdbx_strand_id
1 'polypeptide(L)'
;MSLNSVYEKIITHSDFDGIVSGAICSVALGIRKIYFAGPSTITKSLIPISENDIVCDLPYPLSCGLWFDHHEGNLQELRYRKIDPATIRGRAGVSKSCARIVFEYFSERTRLPEFIEDAVKEADIIDSFEYRSIEDWRKESPGKIIDNSLNIKESSRHTMDSYMRAILFLLTERSIEEVANTPKVRERFEKYKREEEGMLRLIKESSTFMPNDQNCEIVLLDLTKYSRMPSVIKNLAYLIYPDALAVLQISNLFERNTKKNDLSFSMSLSIALKSTAHSKDVGEIMRTLNIGDGHKGAGAGTVYSKSKQEMLEKKALITEKIFRLWKNQLDQGVPLIQTNTPQGYSYTGKINS
;
A
#
# COMPACT_ATOMS: atom_id res chain seq x y z
N MET A 1 8.50 35.73 13.25
CA MET A 1 9.71 35.83 12.41
C MET A 1 9.62 34.75 11.35
N SER A 2 9.54 35.14 10.07
CA SER A 2 9.55 34.19 8.95
C SER A 2 10.93 33.54 8.89
N LEU A 3 11.05 32.30 9.36
CA LEU A 3 12.17 31.45 8.98
C LEU A 3 12.06 31.28 7.47
N ASN A 4 12.89 32.00 6.70
CA ASN A 4 13.08 31.66 5.29
C ASN A 4 13.65 30.25 5.27
N SER A 5 12.79 29.27 5.00
CA SER A 5 13.22 27.90 4.82
C SER A 5 14.20 27.84 3.64
N VAL A 6 15.36 27.23 3.88
CA VAL A 6 16.35 26.92 2.84
C VAL A 6 15.77 25.92 1.82
N TYR A 7 14.71 25.21 2.19
CA TYR A 7 14.03 24.23 1.37
C TYR A 7 12.86 24.83 0.57
N GLU A 8 12.69 24.39 -0.67
CA GLU A 8 11.73 24.91 -1.65
C GLU A 8 10.43 24.11 -1.74
N LYS A 9 10.50 22.78 -1.69
CA LYS A 9 9.33 21.89 -1.81
C LYS A 9 9.45 20.62 -0.97
N ILE A 10 8.29 20.07 -0.65
CA ILE A 10 8.12 18.76 -0.01
C ILE A 10 7.62 17.79 -1.08
N ILE A 11 8.34 16.70 -1.28
CA ILE A 11 7.99 15.58 -2.14
C ILE A 11 7.59 14.43 -1.22
N THR A 12 6.36 13.94 -1.33
CA THR A 12 5.86 12.93 -0.41
C THR A 12 4.98 11.89 -1.09
N HIS A 13 4.82 10.74 -0.44
CA HIS A 13 3.97 9.67 -0.92
C HIS A 13 2.51 10.11 -1.07
N SER A 14 1.78 9.43 -1.94
CA SER A 14 0.44 9.80 -2.37
C SER A 14 -0.67 9.05 -1.61
N ASP A 15 -0.46 8.82 -0.32
CA ASP A 15 -1.38 8.17 0.61
C ASP A 15 -1.53 9.00 1.89
N PHE A 16 -2.22 8.45 2.88
CA PHE A 16 -2.47 9.12 4.13
C PHE A 16 -1.18 9.39 4.95
N ASP A 17 -0.24 8.45 5.00
CA ASP A 17 1.02 8.63 5.72
C ASP A 17 1.89 9.74 5.11
N GLY A 18 2.03 9.76 3.77
CA GLY A 18 2.68 10.84 3.05
C GLY A 18 2.00 12.20 3.25
N ILE A 19 0.67 12.25 3.27
CA ILE A 19 -0.07 13.49 3.55
C ILE A 19 0.22 14.03 4.95
N VAL A 20 0.19 13.18 5.98
CA VAL A 20 0.47 13.59 7.37
C VAL A 20 1.94 14.00 7.52
N SER A 21 2.87 13.22 6.94
CA SER A 21 4.31 13.53 6.88
C SER A 21 4.56 14.90 6.25
N GLY A 22 3.91 15.17 5.11
CA GLY A 22 3.99 16.45 4.42
C GLY A 22 3.39 17.61 5.21
N ALA A 23 2.30 17.39 5.95
CA ALA A 23 1.69 18.40 6.82
C ALA A 23 2.66 18.82 7.95
N ILE A 24 3.29 17.85 8.62
CA ILE A 24 4.26 18.13 9.70
C ILE A 24 5.46 18.92 9.15
N CYS A 25 6.04 18.49 8.02
CA CYS A 25 7.12 19.21 7.34
C CYS A 25 6.70 20.64 6.95
N SER A 26 5.48 20.81 6.43
CA SER A 26 4.94 22.11 6.02
C SER A 26 4.83 23.06 7.21
N VAL A 27 4.34 22.58 8.35
CA VAL A 27 4.26 23.36 9.60
C VAL A 27 5.64 23.70 10.14
N ALA A 28 6.52 22.70 10.24
CA ALA A 28 7.83 22.87 10.88
C ALA A 28 8.76 23.81 10.10
N LEU A 29 8.60 23.87 8.78
CA LEU A 29 9.51 24.60 7.89
C LEU A 29 8.84 25.73 7.09
N GLY A 30 7.52 25.90 7.20
CA GLY A 30 6.79 26.94 6.46
C GLY A 30 6.71 26.72 4.94
N ILE A 31 6.97 25.49 4.46
CA ILE A 31 6.98 25.17 3.03
C ILE A 31 5.57 24.87 2.54
N ARG A 32 5.13 25.55 1.48
CA ARG A 32 3.78 25.36 0.88
C ARG A 32 3.80 24.65 -0.48
N LYS A 33 4.97 24.42 -1.08
CA LYS A 33 5.07 23.72 -2.36
C LYS A 33 5.15 22.21 -2.11
N ILE A 34 4.03 21.52 -2.26
CA ILE A 34 3.95 20.05 -2.13
C ILE A 34 3.99 19.37 -3.50
N TYR A 35 4.61 18.20 -3.61
CA TYR A 35 4.58 17.34 -4.79
C TYR A 35 4.29 15.89 -4.36
N PHE A 36 3.21 15.31 -4.86
CA PHE A 36 2.83 13.93 -4.55
C PHE A 36 3.43 12.97 -5.59
N ALA A 37 4.16 11.96 -5.11
CA ALA A 37 4.82 10.96 -5.92
C ALA A 37 4.55 9.55 -5.39
N GLY A 38 4.80 8.54 -6.21
CA GLY A 38 4.93 7.15 -5.77
C GLY A 38 6.37 6.67 -5.88
N PRO A 39 6.73 5.51 -5.30
CA PRO A 39 8.12 5.03 -5.24
C PRO A 39 8.77 4.91 -6.61
N SER A 40 8.01 4.44 -7.61
CA SER A 40 8.47 4.30 -9.00
C SER A 40 8.81 5.63 -9.67
N THR A 41 8.23 6.75 -9.22
CA THR A 41 8.58 8.09 -9.73
C THR A 41 9.98 8.47 -9.30
N ILE A 42 10.37 8.06 -8.08
CA ILE A 42 11.66 8.37 -7.48
C ILE A 42 12.75 7.42 -7.99
N THR A 43 12.48 6.11 -7.97
CA THR A 43 13.48 5.11 -8.40
C THR A 43 13.83 5.20 -9.89
N LYS A 44 12.92 5.72 -10.72
CA LYS A 44 13.15 5.98 -12.15
C LYS A 44 13.58 7.42 -12.44
N SER A 45 13.82 8.24 -11.42
CA SER A 45 14.23 9.65 -11.55
C SER A 45 13.34 10.45 -12.52
N LEU A 46 12.02 10.25 -12.46
CA LEU A 46 11.07 10.89 -13.38
C LEU A 46 10.81 12.37 -13.06
N ILE A 47 11.30 12.85 -11.92
CA ILE A 47 11.16 14.23 -11.46
C ILE A 47 12.52 14.74 -10.95
N PRO A 48 12.81 16.05 -11.14
CA PRO A 48 14.02 16.63 -10.58
C PRO A 48 13.89 16.81 -9.06
N ILE A 49 14.89 16.34 -8.33
CA ILE A 49 15.03 16.46 -6.87
C ILE A 49 16.43 16.99 -6.57
N SER A 50 16.53 17.93 -5.64
CA SER A 50 17.77 18.61 -5.26
C SER A 50 17.91 18.74 -3.74
N GLU A 51 19.06 19.24 -3.28
CA GLU A 51 19.33 19.52 -1.85
C GLU A 51 18.40 20.55 -1.22
N ASN A 52 17.61 21.27 -2.02
CA ASN A 52 16.56 22.18 -1.54
C ASN A 52 15.22 21.47 -1.30
N ASP A 53 15.13 20.16 -1.54
CA ASP A 53 13.88 19.41 -1.47
C ASP A 53 13.83 18.47 -0.26
N ILE A 54 12.64 18.30 0.29
CA ILE A 54 12.38 17.33 1.36
C ILE A 54 11.67 16.14 0.76
N VAL A 55 12.09 14.93 1.13
CA VAL A 55 11.50 13.69 0.64
C VAL A 55 10.99 12.89 1.82
N CYS A 56 9.69 12.63 1.84
CA CYS A 56 9.02 11.88 2.89
C CYS A 56 8.34 10.65 2.32
N ASP A 57 8.53 9.51 2.98
CA ASP A 57 7.83 8.26 2.71
C ASP A 57 8.09 7.69 1.30
N LEU A 58 9.31 7.89 0.82
CA LEU A 58 9.71 7.57 -0.53
C LEU A 58 11.16 7.07 -0.54
N PRO A 59 11.53 6.23 -1.53
CA PRO A 59 12.91 5.78 -1.68
C PRO A 59 13.90 6.94 -1.75
N TYR A 60 15.12 6.76 -1.22
CA TYR A 60 16.13 7.81 -1.22
C TYR A 60 16.56 8.19 -2.65
N PRO A 61 16.40 9.47 -3.07
CA PRO A 61 16.64 9.91 -4.45
C PRO A 61 18.11 10.21 -4.78
N LEU A 62 19.07 9.82 -3.93
CA LEU A 62 20.50 10.23 -3.96
C LEU A 62 20.82 11.68 -3.61
N SER A 63 19.88 12.60 -3.78
CA SER A 63 20.05 14.01 -3.41
C SER A 63 18.73 14.56 -2.90
N CYS A 64 18.74 15.04 -1.66
CA CYS A 64 17.66 15.81 -1.05
C CYS A 64 18.20 16.53 0.18
N GLY A 65 17.51 17.57 0.59
CA GLY A 65 17.85 18.38 1.77
C GLY A 65 17.53 17.69 3.09
N LEU A 66 16.41 16.98 3.14
CA LEU A 66 16.01 16.09 4.24
C LEU A 66 15.31 14.86 3.66
N TRP A 67 15.62 13.69 4.19
CA TRP A 67 14.96 12.43 3.87
C TRP A 67 14.34 11.80 5.11
N PHE A 68 13.07 11.41 4.97
CA PHE A 68 12.33 10.69 5.98
C PHE A 68 11.70 9.46 5.38
N ASP A 69 11.94 8.30 5.99
CA ASP A 69 11.41 7.04 5.52
C ASP A 69 11.42 5.97 6.63
N HIS A 70 10.45 5.07 6.60
CA HIS A 70 10.31 4.00 7.58
C HIS A 70 10.42 2.59 6.99
N HIS A 71 10.50 2.47 5.66
CA HIS A 71 10.53 1.22 4.95
C HIS A 71 11.89 0.51 5.06
N GLU A 72 11.90 -0.70 5.61
CA GLU A 72 13.12 -1.52 5.70
C GLU A 72 13.74 -1.78 4.31
N GLY A 73 12.91 -2.01 3.28
CA GLY A 73 13.39 -2.24 1.91
C GLY A 73 14.21 -1.09 1.36
N ASN A 74 13.81 0.15 1.61
CA ASN A 74 14.57 1.33 1.17
C ASN A 74 15.90 1.48 1.93
N LEU A 75 15.93 1.09 3.22
CA LEU A 75 17.18 1.02 3.99
C LEU A 75 18.11 -0.08 3.46
N GLN A 76 17.57 -1.22 3.03
CA GLN A 76 18.34 -2.29 2.38
C GLN A 76 18.92 -1.80 1.04
N GLU A 77 18.16 -1.06 0.25
CA GLU A 77 18.64 -0.44 -0.99
C GLU A 77 19.85 0.48 -0.77
N LEU A 78 19.88 1.27 0.32
CA LEU A 78 21.06 2.07 0.68
C LEU A 78 22.30 1.19 0.89
N ARG A 79 22.14 0.05 1.58
CA ARG A 79 23.23 -0.91 1.81
C ARG A 79 23.75 -1.50 0.51
N TYR A 80 22.86 -1.93 -0.39
CA TYR A 80 23.24 -2.44 -1.71
C TYR A 80 24.03 -1.41 -2.53
N ARG A 81 23.64 -0.14 -2.40
CA ARG A 81 24.29 1.00 -3.08
C ARG A 81 25.53 1.52 -2.34
N LYS A 82 25.88 0.93 -1.19
CA LYS A 82 27.00 1.34 -0.33
C LYS A 82 26.90 2.80 0.13
N ILE A 83 25.69 3.26 0.41
CA ILE A 83 25.41 4.59 0.97
C ILE A 83 25.22 4.43 2.47
N ASP A 84 25.97 5.19 3.27
CA ASP A 84 25.82 5.22 4.72
C ASP A 84 24.61 6.10 5.10
N PRO A 85 23.54 5.55 5.68
CA PRO A 85 22.36 6.32 6.10
C PRO A 85 22.70 7.46 7.06
N ALA A 86 23.77 7.35 7.87
CA ALA A 86 24.17 8.40 8.80
C ALA A 86 24.66 9.68 8.11
N THR A 87 25.02 9.59 6.83
CA THR A 87 25.42 10.76 6.01
C THR A 87 24.22 11.50 5.41
N ILE A 88 23.03 10.89 5.45
CA ILE A 88 21.80 11.47 4.91
C ILE A 88 21.14 12.32 5.98
N ARG A 89 20.89 13.60 5.65
CA ARG A 89 20.16 14.50 6.56
C ARG A 89 18.70 14.07 6.64
N GLY A 90 18.13 14.11 7.85
CA GLY A 90 16.76 13.68 8.14
C GLY A 90 16.75 12.56 9.17
N ARG A 91 15.79 11.64 9.07
CA ARG A 91 15.70 10.47 9.94
C ARG A 91 15.03 9.34 9.15
N ALA A 92 15.64 8.17 9.14
CA ALA A 92 15.02 6.97 8.61
C ALA A 92 15.26 5.79 9.56
N GLY A 93 14.30 4.88 9.66
CA GLY A 93 14.36 3.76 10.61
C GLY A 93 13.05 2.99 10.69
N VAL A 94 13.07 1.82 11.34
CA VAL A 94 11.83 1.03 11.48
C VAL A 94 10.86 1.76 12.40
N SER A 95 9.68 2.10 11.88
CA SER A 95 8.59 2.78 12.58
C SER A 95 7.24 2.34 12.00
N LYS A 96 6.15 2.58 12.74
CA LYS A 96 4.78 2.25 12.31
C LYS A 96 4.29 3.09 11.13
N SER A 97 4.87 4.27 10.93
CA SER A 97 4.62 5.18 9.84
C SER A 97 5.84 6.12 9.65
N CYS A 98 5.97 6.70 8.46
CA CYS A 98 6.86 7.82 8.19
C CYS A 98 6.42 9.08 8.97
N ALA A 99 5.11 9.32 9.12
CA ALA A 99 4.57 10.44 9.89
C ALA A 99 5.10 10.44 11.33
N ARG A 100 5.21 9.27 11.96
CA ARG A 100 5.82 9.12 13.29
C ARG A 100 7.28 9.57 13.32
N ILE A 101 8.07 9.15 12.32
CA ILE A 101 9.48 9.55 12.21
C ILE A 101 9.61 11.07 12.04
N VAL A 102 8.80 11.66 11.17
CA VAL A 102 8.79 13.10 10.91
C VAL A 102 8.36 13.87 12.18
N PHE A 103 7.32 13.40 12.86
CA PHE A 103 6.83 14.00 14.11
C PHE A 103 7.89 14.00 15.21
N GLU A 104 8.53 12.85 15.48
CA GLU A 104 9.59 12.76 16.49
C GLU A 104 10.78 13.65 16.12
N TYR A 105 11.17 13.67 14.85
CA TYR A 105 12.27 14.53 14.40
C TYR A 105 11.99 16.02 14.65
N PHE A 106 10.80 16.51 14.32
CA PHE A 106 10.49 17.93 14.46
C PHE A 106 10.04 18.34 15.88
N SER A 107 9.38 17.48 16.63
CA SER A 107 8.96 17.77 18.02
C SER A 107 10.15 17.99 18.95
N GLU A 108 11.30 17.36 18.68
CA GLU A 108 12.58 17.62 19.37
C GLU A 108 13.19 19.00 19.04
N ARG A 109 12.72 19.68 17.98
CA ARG A 109 13.39 20.84 17.35
C ARG A 109 12.54 22.09 17.28
N THR A 110 11.22 21.96 17.25
CA THR A 110 10.28 23.07 17.16
C THR A 110 8.94 22.70 17.80
N ARG A 111 8.15 23.71 18.15
CA ARG A 111 6.79 23.50 18.65
C ARG A 111 5.86 23.19 17.48
N LEU A 112 5.32 21.98 17.47
CA LEU A 112 4.25 21.58 16.57
C LEU A 112 2.87 21.88 17.19
N PRO A 113 1.81 22.08 16.38
CA PRO A 113 0.45 22.18 16.87
C PRO A 113 0.05 20.92 17.66
N GLU A 114 -0.58 21.11 18.81
CA GLU A 114 -0.90 20.02 19.73
C GLU A 114 -1.83 18.96 19.11
N PHE A 115 -2.69 19.37 18.17
CA PHE A 115 -3.63 18.47 17.48
C PHE A 115 -2.99 17.56 16.43
N ILE A 116 -1.74 17.81 16.01
CA ILE A 116 -1.15 17.07 14.88
C ILE A 116 -0.78 15.63 15.27
N GLU A 117 -0.52 15.38 16.55
CA GLU A 117 -0.14 14.06 17.05
C GLU A 117 -1.26 13.02 16.85
N ASP A 118 -2.53 13.43 16.93
CA ASP A 118 -3.65 12.52 16.70
C ASP A 118 -3.71 12.06 15.24
N ALA A 119 -3.31 12.90 14.28
CA ALA A 119 -3.14 12.48 12.89
C ALA A 119 -2.00 11.46 12.72
N VAL A 120 -0.91 11.60 13.49
CA VAL A 120 0.20 10.64 13.50
C VAL A 120 -0.24 9.29 14.06
N LYS A 121 -1.01 9.28 15.15
CA LYS A 121 -1.54 8.03 15.74
C LYS A 121 -2.46 7.29 14.76
N GLU A 122 -3.27 8.02 14.01
CA GLU A 122 -4.11 7.43 12.95
C GLU A 122 -3.25 6.89 11.79
N ALA A 123 -2.21 7.62 11.38
CA ALA A 123 -1.27 7.16 10.34
C ALA A 123 -0.55 5.88 10.77
N ASP A 124 -0.11 5.80 12.04
CA ASP A 124 0.51 4.60 12.60
C ASP A 124 -0.39 3.37 12.48
N ILE A 125 -1.70 3.49 12.68
CA ILE A 125 -2.65 2.37 12.57
C ILE A 125 -2.88 1.98 11.11
N ILE A 126 -3.06 2.98 10.24
CA ILE A 126 -3.41 2.77 8.83
C ILE A 126 -2.25 2.14 8.07
N ASP A 127 -1.04 2.67 8.23
CA ASP A 127 0.13 2.26 7.46
C ASP A 127 0.69 0.90 7.92
N SER A 128 0.83 0.70 9.23
CA SER A 128 1.18 -0.60 9.81
C SER A 128 0.13 -1.68 9.54
N PHE A 129 -1.07 -1.28 9.12
CA PHE A 129 -2.22 -2.13 8.87
C PHE A 129 -2.60 -2.95 10.13
N GLU A 130 -2.41 -2.39 11.33
CA GLU A 130 -2.60 -3.01 12.66
C GLU A 130 -4.10 -3.17 13.05
N TYR A 131 -4.87 -3.92 12.25
CA TYR A 131 -6.27 -4.23 12.56
C TYR A 131 -6.45 -5.62 13.18
N ARG A 132 -7.09 -5.72 14.35
CA ARG A 132 -7.25 -7.02 15.03
C ARG A 132 -8.35 -7.88 14.42
N SER A 133 -9.26 -7.28 13.66
CA SER A 133 -10.36 -7.97 13.00
C SER A 133 -10.86 -7.17 11.79
N ILE A 134 -11.69 -7.83 10.99
CA ILE A 134 -12.51 -7.22 9.93
C ILE A 134 -13.33 -6.04 10.48
N GLU A 135 -13.93 -6.21 11.66
CA GLU A 135 -14.75 -5.18 12.30
C GLU A 135 -13.90 -3.96 12.70
N ASP A 136 -12.73 -4.21 13.28
CA ASP A 136 -11.73 -3.16 13.56
C ASP A 136 -11.27 -2.46 12.27
N TRP A 137 -11.13 -3.20 11.17
CA TRP A 137 -10.77 -2.63 9.88
C TRP A 137 -11.92 -1.81 9.25
N ARG A 138 -13.20 -2.13 9.50
CA ARG A 138 -14.32 -1.30 9.01
C ARG A 138 -14.73 -0.18 9.97
N LYS A 139 -14.27 -0.21 11.22
CA LYS A 139 -14.56 0.83 12.22
C LYS A 139 -14.12 2.20 11.70
N GLU A 140 -15.06 3.14 11.65
CA GLU A 140 -14.76 4.52 11.26
C GLU A 140 -13.88 5.18 12.34
N SER A 141 -12.82 5.82 11.89
CA SER A 141 -11.99 6.76 12.64
C SER A 141 -11.74 7.99 11.75
N PRO A 142 -11.33 9.13 12.30
CA PRO A 142 -11.00 10.31 11.49
C PRO A 142 -9.97 10.02 10.40
N GLY A 143 -8.93 9.26 10.75
CA GLY A 143 -7.92 8.78 9.81
C GLY A 143 -8.52 7.93 8.71
N LYS A 144 -9.31 6.90 9.06
CA LYS A 144 -9.98 6.03 8.07
C LYS A 144 -10.92 6.79 7.15
N ILE A 145 -11.65 7.77 7.66
CA ILE A 145 -12.58 8.57 6.86
C ILE A 145 -11.78 9.33 5.79
N ILE A 146 -10.65 9.94 6.18
CA ILE A 146 -9.76 10.64 5.28
C ILE A 146 -9.10 9.65 4.31
N ASP A 147 -8.45 8.59 4.79
CA ASP A 147 -7.77 7.59 3.95
C ASP A 147 -8.69 6.98 2.89
N ASN A 148 -9.88 6.53 3.29
CA ASN A 148 -10.87 5.98 2.36
C ASN A 148 -11.37 7.02 1.34
N SER A 149 -11.45 8.30 1.73
CA SER A 149 -11.79 9.37 0.80
C SER A 149 -10.71 9.60 -0.28
N LEU A 150 -9.46 9.19 -0.03
CA LEU A 150 -8.38 9.21 -1.01
C LEU A 150 -8.53 8.10 -2.07
N ASN A 151 -9.19 6.99 -1.72
CA ASN A 151 -9.33 5.81 -2.57
C ASN A 151 -10.42 5.93 -3.66
N ILE A 152 -11.05 7.11 -3.81
CA ILE A 152 -12.01 7.39 -4.88
C ILE A 152 -11.31 7.77 -6.17
N LYS A 153 -11.65 7.06 -7.26
CA LYS A 153 -11.18 7.39 -8.61
C LYS A 153 -11.64 8.78 -9.04
N GLU A 154 -10.67 9.60 -9.43
CA GLU A 154 -10.88 10.93 -9.97
C GLU A 154 -10.77 10.99 -11.50
N SER A 155 -11.33 12.04 -12.08
CA SER A 155 -11.27 12.30 -13.52
C SER A 155 -9.86 12.58 -14.03
N SER A 156 -8.97 13.09 -13.16
CA SER A 156 -7.59 13.38 -13.47
C SER A 156 -6.69 13.31 -12.25
N ARG A 157 -5.38 13.07 -12.47
CA ARG A 157 -4.35 13.15 -11.43
C ARG A 157 -4.30 14.53 -10.78
N HIS A 158 -4.47 15.61 -11.56
CA HIS A 158 -4.48 16.98 -11.03
C HIS A 158 -5.60 17.21 -10.01
N THR A 159 -6.79 16.67 -10.26
CA THR A 159 -7.92 16.79 -9.32
C THR A 159 -7.62 16.09 -8.00
N MET A 160 -7.02 14.90 -8.08
CA MET A 160 -6.61 14.13 -6.90
C MET A 160 -5.49 14.83 -6.12
N ASP A 161 -4.45 15.30 -6.81
CA ASP A 161 -3.34 16.05 -6.19
C ASP A 161 -3.84 17.34 -5.51
N SER A 162 -4.81 18.02 -6.11
CA SER A 162 -5.46 19.20 -5.51
C SER A 162 -6.24 18.84 -4.26
N TYR A 163 -6.92 17.69 -4.26
CA TYR A 163 -7.63 17.19 -3.08
C TYR A 163 -6.68 16.81 -1.95
N MET A 164 -5.65 15.99 -2.21
CA MET A 164 -4.63 15.61 -1.23
C MET A 164 -3.96 16.84 -0.61
N ARG A 165 -3.63 17.83 -1.44
CA ARG A 165 -3.04 19.10 -0.97
C ARG A 165 -3.97 19.88 -0.05
N ALA A 166 -5.27 19.90 -0.35
CA ALA A 166 -6.26 20.55 0.51
C ALA A 166 -6.34 19.85 1.87
N ILE A 167 -6.34 18.51 1.91
CA ILE A 167 -6.31 17.74 3.16
C ILE A 167 -5.03 18.03 3.95
N LEU A 168 -3.87 17.98 3.29
CA LEU A 168 -2.59 18.29 3.91
C LEU A 168 -2.61 19.66 4.60
N PHE A 169 -3.08 20.71 3.91
CA PHE A 169 -3.15 22.05 4.52
C PHE A 169 -4.19 22.14 5.62
N LEU A 170 -5.33 21.47 5.51
CA LEU A 170 -6.30 21.41 6.62
C LEU A 170 -5.68 20.78 7.87
N LEU A 171 -4.87 19.73 7.70
CA LEU A 171 -4.12 19.09 8.80
C LEU A 171 -3.01 19.98 9.38
N THR A 172 -2.63 21.09 8.72
CA THR A 172 -1.73 22.10 9.31
C THR A 172 -2.46 23.10 10.21
N GLU A 173 -3.79 23.18 10.11
CA GLU A 173 -4.59 24.24 10.73
C GLU A 173 -5.63 23.71 11.73
N ARG A 174 -6.01 22.43 11.63
CA ARG A 174 -7.16 21.84 12.33
C ARG A 174 -6.86 20.43 12.82
N SER A 175 -7.62 20.00 13.81
CA SER A 175 -7.58 18.60 14.27
C SER A 175 -8.04 17.64 13.18
N ILE A 176 -7.56 16.40 13.22
CA ILE A 176 -7.95 15.38 12.24
C ILE A 176 -9.46 15.11 12.26
N GLU A 177 -10.10 15.21 13.41
CA GLU A 177 -11.56 15.09 13.59
C GLU A 177 -12.31 16.14 12.76
N GLU A 178 -11.87 17.40 12.82
CA GLU A 178 -12.47 18.49 12.04
C GLU A 178 -12.25 18.30 10.53
N VAL A 179 -11.06 17.83 10.13
CA VAL A 179 -10.75 17.54 8.72
C VAL A 179 -11.65 16.41 8.19
N ALA A 180 -11.78 15.33 8.95
CA ALA A 180 -12.62 14.18 8.61
C ALA A 180 -14.10 14.54 8.45
N ASN A 181 -14.57 15.54 9.19
CA ASN A 181 -15.94 16.04 9.16
C ASN A 181 -16.20 17.15 8.14
N THR A 182 -15.19 17.57 7.36
CA THR A 182 -15.44 18.53 6.27
C THR A 182 -16.40 17.96 5.22
N PRO A 183 -17.30 18.77 4.62
CA PRO A 183 -18.31 18.27 3.68
C PRO A 183 -17.71 17.45 2.53
N LYS A 184 -16.58 17.91 1.96
CA LYS A 184 -15.91 17.25 0.84
C LYS A 184 -15.32 15.89 1.22
N VAL A 185 -14.75 15.76 2.43
CA VAL A 185 -14.22 14.48 2.91
C VAL A 185 -15.36 13.50 3.15
N ARG A 186 -16.41 13.92 3.87
CA ARG A 186 -17.58 13.07 4.14
C ARG A 186 -18.27 12.61 2.86
N GLU A 187 -18.48 13.49 1.88
CA GLU A 187 -19.09 13.12 0.60
C GLU A 187 -18.30 12.02 -0.13
N ARG A 188 -16.97 12.17 -0.20
CA ARG A 188 -16.08 11.19 -0.82
C ARG A 188 -16.05 9.87 -0.06
N PHE A 189 -16.05 9.93 1.27
CA PHE A 189 -16.10 8.76 2.12
C PHE A 189 -17.42 7.97 1.94
N GLU A 190 -18.57 8.66 1.88
CA GLU A 190 -19.85 8.00 1.58
C GLU A 190 -19.87 7.38 0.18
N LYS A 191 -19.21 8.02 -0.80
CA LYS A 191 -19.01 7.42 -2.12
C LYS A 191 -18.15 6.17 -2.05
N TYR A 192 -17.08 6.18 -1.25
CA TYR A 192 -16.19 5.04 -1.09
C TYR A 192 -16.94 3.83 -0.53
N LYS A 193 -17.77 4.04 0.51
CA LYS A 193 -18.60 2.96 1.09
C LYS A 193 -19.49 2.28 0.05
N ARG A 194 -20.09 3.04 -0.88
CA ARG A 194 -20.89 2.48 -1.98
C ARG A 194 -20.04 1.69 -2.98
N GLU A 195 -18.83 2.17 -3.29
CA GLU A 195 -17.90 1.46 -4.18
C GLU A 195 -17.37 0.17 -3.53
N GLU A 196 -17.11 0.18 -2.20
CA GLU A 196 -16.65 -0.96 -1.42
C GLU A 196 -17.59 -2.16 -1.52
N GLU A 197 -18.91 -1.96 -1.44
CA GLU A 197 -19.88 -3.04 -1.63
C GLU A 197 -19.77 -3.70 -3.00
N GLY A 198 -19.50 -2.90 -4.04
CA GLY A 198 -19.23 -3.39 -5.39
C GLY A 198 -17.93 -4.18 -5.47
N MET A 199 -16.88 -3.70 -4.81
CA MET A 199 -15.58 -4.38 -4.72
C MET A 199 -15.73 -5.73 -4.02
N LEU A 200 -16.46 -5.80 -2.92
CA LEU A 200 -16.71 -7.04 -2.17
C LEU A 200 -17.42 -8.10 -3.02
N ARG A 201 -18.46 -7.71 -3.77
CA ARG A 201 -19.14 -8.62 -4.71
C ARG A 201 -18.17 -9.15 -5.77
N LEU A 202 -17.38 -8.26 -6.36
CA LEU A 202 -16.43 -8.62 -7.42
C LEU A 202 -15.34 -9.57 -6.91
N ILE A 203 -14.81 -9.33 -5.70
CA ILE A 203 -13.85 -10.23 -5.05
C ILE A 203 -14.50 -11.59 -4.83
N LYS A 204 -15.69 -11.65 -4.24
CA LYS A 204 -16.39 -12.92 -4.00
C LYS A 204 -16.59 -13.73 -5.28
N GLU A 205 -16.93 -13.08 -6.39
CA GLU A 205 -17.12 -13.72 -7.71
C GLU A 205 -15.81 -14.10 -8.43
N SER A 206 -14.68 -13.56 -8.00
CA SER A 206 -13.38 -13.69 -8.69
C SER A 206 -12.32 -14.39 -7.85
N SER A 207 -12.66 -14.72 -6.60
CA SER A 207 -11.79 -15.42 -5.67
C SER A 207 -12.02 -16.93 -5.72
N THR A 208 -10.92 -17.68 -5.74
CA THR A 208 -10.90 -19.13 -5.57
C THR A 208 -9.73 -19.53 -4.65
N PHE A 209 -9.61 -20.82 -4.34
CA PHE A 209 -8.43 -21.40 -3.72
C PHE A 209 -7.78 -22.37 -4.70
N MET A 210 -6.48 -22.61 -4.53
CA MET A 210 -5.80 -23.62 -5.33
C MET A 210 -6.28 -25.03 -4.95
N PRO A 211 -6.42 -25.96 -5.91
CA PRO A 211 -6.84 -27.34 -5.61
C PRO A 211 -5.94 -28.06 -4.59
N ASN A 212 -4.65 -27.71 -4.57
CA ASN A 212 -3.65 -28.27 -3.66
C ASN A 212 -3.54 -27.50 -2.34
N ASP A 213 -4.35 -26.46 -2.12
CA ASP A 213 -4.37 -25.67 -0.89
C ASP A 213 -5.44 -26.15 0.07
N GLN A 214 -5.17 -27.30 0.71
CA GLN A 214 -6.11 -27.94 1.63
C GLN A 214 -6.50 -27.05 2.83
N ASN A 215 -5.64 -26.09 3.18
CA ASN A 215 -5.83 -25.17 4.30
C ASN A 215 -6.42 -23.82 3.89
N CYS A 216 -6.70 -23.60 2.59
CA CYS A 216 -7.19 -22.32 2.08
C CYS A 216 -6.33 -21.11 2.50
N GLU A 217 -5.00 -21.28 2.53
CA GLU A 217 -4.06 -20.26 2.98
C GLU A 217 -3.95 -19.08 2.00
N ILE A 218 -4.10 -19.33 0.69
CA ILE A 218 -3.96 -18.28 -0.33
C ILE A 218 -5.25 -18.12 -1.12
N VAL A 219 -5.90 -16.96 -0.94
CA VAL A 219 -7.00 -16.55 -1.81
C VAL A 219 -6.43 -16.14 -3.17
N LEU A 220 -6.84 -16.85 -4.22
CA LEU A 220 -6.53 -16.49 -5.60
C LEU A 220 -7.61 -15.55 -6.14
N LEU A 221 -7.29 -14.26 -6.28
CA LEU A 221 -8.17 -13.26 -6.88
C LEU A 221 -7.85 -13.09 -8.36
N ASP A 222 -8.54 -13.81 -9.23
CA ASP A 222 -8.33 -13.79 -10.69
C ASP A 222 -9.23 -12.77 -11.40
N LEU A 223 -8.64 -11.63 -11.74
CA LEU A 223 -9.30 -10.53 -12.45
C LEU A 223 -9.10 -10.59 -13.97
N THR A 224 -8.41 -11.63 -14.48
CA THR A 224 -8.07 -11.74 -15.91
C THR A 224 -9.29 -11.99 -16.80
N LYS A 225 -10.47 -12.28 -16.25
CA LYS A 225 -11.72 -12.38 -17.02
C LYS A 225 -12.28 -11.02 -17.46
N TYR A 226 -11.95 -9.94 -16.77
CA TYR A 226 -12.54 -8.62 -17.04
C TYR A 226 -11.87 -7.91 -18.22
N SER A 227 -12.67 -7.28 -19.09
CA SER A 227 -12.18 -6.53 -20.26
C SER A 227 -11.72 -5.12 -19.92
N ARG A 228 -12.20 -4.56 -18.80
CA ARG A 228 -11.76 -3.31 -18.19
C ARG A 228 -11.15 -3.60 -16.84
N MET A 229 -10.17 -2.80 -16.42
CA MET A 229 -9.55 -2.96 -15.11
C MET A 229 -10.56 -2.68 -14.00
N PRO A 230 -10.97 -3.70 -13.22
CA PRO A 230 -11.87 -3.47 -12.11
C PRO A 230 -11.16 -2.65 -11.03
N SER A 231 -11.90 -1.79 -10.34
CA SER A 231 -11.40 -1.12 -9.11
C SER A 231 -11.58 -2.09 -7.96
N VAL A 232 -10.51 -2.58 -7.37
CA VAL A 232 -10.57 -3.51 -6.24
C VAL A 232 -9.43 -3.22 -5.29
N ILE A 233 -9.74 -3.08 -4.01
CA ILE A 233 -8.75 -3.13 -2.94
C ILE A 233 -8.61 -4.60 -2.54
N LYS A 234 -7.54 -5.27 -2.96
CA LYS A 234 -7.35 -6.72 -2.77
C LYS A 234 -7.43 -7.16 -1.30
N ASN A 235 -7.03 -6.29 -0.37
CA ASN A 235 -7.10 -6.59 1.06
C ASN A 235 -8.55 -6.78 1.54
N LEU A 236 -9.56 -6.30 0.79
CA LEU A 236 -10.97 -6.54 1.12
C LEU A 236 -11.33 -8.03 1.02
N ALA A 237 -10.49 -8.84 0.35
CA ALA A 237 -10.64 -10.28 0.37
C ALA A 237 -10.55 -10.86 1.79
N TYR A 238 -9.81 -10.23 2.72
CA TYR A 238 -9.78 -10.65 4.11
C TYR A 238 -11.11 -10.40 4.85
N LEU A 239 -12.00 -9.53 4.33
CA LEU A 239 -13.36 -9.40 4.85
C LEU A 239 -14.24 -10.61 4.48
N ILE A 240 -13.89 -11.31 3.41
CA ILE A 240 -14.64 -12.45 2.87
C ILE A 240 -14.02 -13.77 3.34
N TYR A 241 -12.68 -13.80 3.43
CA TYR A 241 -11.87 -14.96 3.79
C TYR A 241 -10.93 -14.60 4.96
N PRO A 242 -11.45 -14.44 6.19
CA PRO A 242 -10.67 -14.01 7.35
C PRO A 242 -9.50 -14.92 7.70
N ASP A 243 -9.64 -16.23 7.46
CA ASP A 243 -8.64 -17.24 7.82
C ASP A 243 -7.51 -17.35 6.79
N ALA A 244 -7.64 -16.67 5.64
CA ALA A 244 -6.60 -16.67 4.62
C ALA A 244 -5.34 -15.99 5.15
N LEU A 245 -4.18 -16.58 4.85
CA LEU A 245 -2.88 -16.05 5.20
C LEU A 245 -2.35 -15.07 4.16
N ALA A 246 -2.79 -15.20 2.91
CA ALA A 246 -2.42 -14.30 1.84
C ALA A 246 -3.51 -14.18 0.77
N VAL A 247 -3.43 -13.10 0.00
CA VAL A 247 -4.22 -12.90 -1.22
C VAL A 247 -3.25 -12.72 -2.37
N LEU A 248 -3.38 -13.56 -3.40
CA LEU A 248 -2.69 -13.44 -4.68
C LEU A 248 -3.67 -12.89 -5.71
N GLN A 249 -3.51 -11.62 -6.08
CA GLN A 249 -4.24 -11.01 -7.18
C GLN A 249 -3.51 -11.26 -8.51
N ILE A 250 -4.26 -11.70 -9.51
CA ILE A 250 -3.79 -11.80 -10.90
C ILE A 250 -4.65 -10.91 -11.78
N SER A 251 -4.00 -10.00 -12.52
CA SER A 251 -4.69 -9.10 -13.43
C SER A 251 -3.87 -8.86 -14.69
N ASN A 252 -4.52 -8.59 -15.81
CA ASN A 252 -3.82 -8.10 -17.00
C ASN A 252 -3.29 -6.68 -16.79
N LEU A 253 -2.18 -6.35 -17.43
CA LEU A 253 -1.76 -4.97 -17.59
C LEU A 253 -2.68 -4.25 -18.58
N PHE A 254 -2.84 -2.95 -18.35
CA PHE A 254 -3.60 -2.06 -19.23
C PHE A 254 -2.71 -0.92 -19.68
N GLU A 255 -2.69 -0.67 -20.98
CA GLU A 255 -2.02 0.48 -21.57
C GLU A 255 -3.06 1.29 -22.34
N ARG A 256 -3.26 2.57 -21.98
CA ARG A 256 -4.28 3.44 -22.59
C ARG A 256 -5.67 2.77 -22.64
N ASN A 257 -6.08 2.17 -21.52
CA ASN A 257 -7.32 1.39 -21.37
C ASN A 257 -7.46 0.15 -22.28
N THR A 258 -6.39 -0.25 -22.96
CA THR A 258 -6.35 -1.48 -23.76
C THR A 258 -5.72 -2.59 -22.94
N LYS A 259 -6.46 -3.69 -22.79
CA LYS A 259 -6.01 -4.88 -22.08
C LYS A 259 -4.86 -5.56 -22.84
N LYS A 260 -3.75 -5.83 -22.15
CA LYS A 260 -2.60 -6.55 -22.68
C LYS A 260 -2.62 -8.01 -22.25
N ASN A 261 -1.83 -8.84 -22.90
CA ASN A 261 -1.61 -10.24 -22.49
C ASN A 261 -0.61 -10.35 -21.32
N ASP A 262 0.08 -9.27 -20.99
CA ASP A 262 0.99 -9.25 -19.86
C ASP A 262 0.20 -9.31 -18.55
N LEU A 263 0.69 -10.09 -17.59
CA LEU A 263 0.05 -10.31 -16.31
C LEU A 263 0.83 -9.62 -15.20
N SER A 264 0.10 -8.97 -14.31
CA SER A 264 0.59 -8.57 -13.00
C SER A 264 0.12 -9.59 -11.96
N PHE A 265 1.09 -10.07 -11.18
CA PHE A 265 0.86 -10.85 -9.97
C PHE A 265 1.16 -9.95 -8.78
N SER A 266 0.21 -9.79 -7.88
CA SER A 266 0.39 -8.98 -6.67
C SER A 266 -0.09 -9.76 -5.46
N MET A 267 0.80 -9.98 -4.51
CA MET A 267 0.52 -10.78 -3.32
C MET A 267 0.72 -9.94 -2.06
N SER A 268 -0.11 -10.18 -1.07
CA SER A 268 -0.06 -9.52 0.25
C SER A 268 -0.40 -10.52 1.33
N LEU A 269 0.24 -10.42 2.49
CA LEU A 269 -0.11 -11.20 3.69
C LEU A 269 -1.33 -10.62 4.40
N SER A 270 -2.04 -11.46 5.15
CA SER A 270 -3.13 -11.05 6.02
C SER A 270 -2.61 -10.25 7.22
N ILE A 271 -3.49 -9.46 7.81
CA ILE A 271 -3.15 -8.65 9.00
C ILE A 271 -2.69 -9.56 10.14
N ALA A 272 -3.44 -10.62 10.40
CA ALA A 272 -3.14 -11.58 11.45
C ALA A 272 -1.74 -12.19 11.28
N LEU A 273 -1.35 -12.53 10.04
CA LEU A 273 -0.03 -13.08 9.79
C LEU A 273 1.07 -12.03 10.02
N LYS A 274 0.90 -10.79 9.52
CA LYS A 274 1.91 -9.72 9.70
C LYS A 274 2.27 -9.45 11.16
N SER A 275 1.33 -9.60 12.09
CA SER A 275 1.54 -9.37 13.52
C SER A 275 2.08 -10.58 14.29
N THR A 276 2.35 -11.70 13.62
CA THR A 276 2.85 -12.94 14.25
C THR A 276 4.27 -13.26 13.79
N ALA A 277 5.03 -14.00 14.59
CA ALA A 277 6.31 -14.54 14.13
C ALA A 277 6.04 -15.62 13.08
N HIS A 278 6.47 -15.36 11.84
CA HIS A 278 6.39 -16.30 10.73
C HIS A 278 7.60 -16.16 9.81
N SER A 279 7.86 -17.17 8.97
CA SER A 279 8.93 -17.15 7.96
C SER A 279 8.44 -16.89 6.54
N LYS A 280 7.13 -16.65 6.34
CA LYS A 280 6.61 -16.25 5.03
C LYS A 280 7.23 -14.93 4.56
N ASP A 281 7.71 -14.88 3.33
CA ASP A 281 8.30 -13.71 2.67
C ASP A 281 7.81 -13.61 1.22
N VAL A 282 6.88 -12.70 0.97
CA VAL A 282 6.30 -12.51 -0.36
C VAL A 282 7.32 -11.93 -1.36
N GLY A 283 8.19 -11.03 -0.90
CA GLY A 283 9.23 -10.43 -1.73
C GLY A 283 10.21 -11.47 -2.27
N GLU A 284 10.63 -12.41 -1.42
CA GLU A 284 11.50 -13.53 -1.82
C GLU A 284 10.85 -14.35 -2.94
N ILE A 285 9.56 -14.69 -2.83
CA ILE A 285 8.84 -15.42 -3.86
C ILE A 285 8.90 -14.69 -5.21
N MET A 286 8.66 -13.38 -5.22
CA MET A 286 8.68 -12.58 -6.46
C MET A 286 10.08 -12.52 -7.08
N ARG A 287 11.14 -12.39 -6.26
CA ARG A 287 12.55 -12.37 -6.69
C ARG A 287 13.01 -13.72 -7.22
N THR A 288 12.71 -14.82 -6.51
CA THR A 288 13.08 -16.18 -6.92
C THR A 288 12.45 -16.56 -8.26
N LEU A 289 11.24 -16.06 -8.55
CA LEU A 289 10.60 -16.26 -9.85
C LEU A 289 11.11 -15.34 -10.95
N ASN A 290 11.95 -14.36 -10.60
CA ASN A 290 12.44 -13.30 -11.49
C ASN A 290 11.29 -12.59 -12.23
N ILE A 291 10.18 -12.37 -11.53
CA ILE A 291 9.02 -11.66 -12.08
C ILE A 291 8.86 -10.27 -11.46
N GLY A 292 9.50 -10.02 -10.32
CA GLY A 292 9.38 -8.74 -9.64
C GLY A 292 10.07 -8.76 -8.28
N ASP A 293 9.56 -7.93 -7.39
CA ASP A 293 10.20 -7.63 -6.12
C ASP A 293 9.18 -7.34 -5.02
N GLY A 294 9.65 -7.08 -3.81
CA GLY A 294 8.82 -6.71 -2.68
C GLY A 294 9.56 -6.86 -1.35
N HIS A 295 8.78 -6.86 -0.27
CA HIS A 295 9.25 -7.13 1.08
C HIS A 295 8.45 -8.31 1.67
N LYS A 296 8.77 -8.69 2.90
CA LYS A 296 8.17 -9.85 3.56
C LYS A 296 6.63 -9.88 3.51
N GLY A 297 5.99 -8.73 3.72
CA GLY A 297 4.54 -8.60 3.82
C GLY A 297 3.78 -8.41 2.50
N ALA A 298 4.46 -8.01 1.42
CA ALA A 298 3.84 -7.77 0.12
C ALA A 298 4.87 -7.76 -1.01
N GLY A 299 4.44 -8.18 -2.19
CA GLY A 299 5.27 -8.15 -3.39
C GLY A 299 4.44 -8.13 -4.65
N ALA A 300 5.06 -7.71 -5.74
CA ALA A 300 4.42 -7.68 -7.04
C ALA A 300 5.42 -7.98 -8.15
N GLY A 301 4.92 -8.61 -9.21
CA GLY A 301 5.70 -8.92 -10.40
C GLY A 301 4.88 -8.84 -11.68
N THR A 302 5.59 -8.75 -12.79
CA THR A 302 5.03 -8.72 -14.14
C THR A 302 5.57 -9.89 -14.95
N VAL A 303 4.66 -10.54 -15.68
CA VAL A 303 4.98 -11.63 -16.60
C VAL A 303 4.49 -11.25 -17.99
N TYR A 304 5.45 -11.02 -18.88
CA TYR A 304 5.16 -10.62 -20.26
C TYR A 304 4.77 -11.82 -21.11
N SER A 305 3.78 -11.65 -21.99
CA SER A 305 3.27 -12.71 -22.88
C SER A 305 3.00 -12.20 -24.29
N LYS A 306 3.43 -12.94 -25.32
CA LYS A 306 3.27 -12.55 -26.73
C LYS A 306 1.90 -12.90 -27.28
N SER A 307 1.23 -13.90 -26.71
CA SER A 307 -0.10 -14.34 -27.13
C SER A 307 -1.03 -14.61 -25.93
N LYS A 308 -2.34 -14.71 -26.20
CA LYS A 308 -3.33 -15.09 -25.19
C LYS A 308 -3.10 -16.52 -24.69
N GLN A 309 -2.68 -17.43 -25.56
CA GLN A 309 -2.38 -18.81 -25.18
C GLN A 309 -1.19 -18.85 -24.23
N GLU A 310 -0.08 -18.18 -24.58
CA GLU A 310 1.11 -18.08 -23.73
C GLU A 310 0.77 -17.43 -22.38
N MET A 311 -0.09 -16.41 -22.38
CA MET A 311 -0.59 -15.80 -21.14
C MET A 311 -1.30 -16.82 -20.24
N LEU A 312 -2.16 -17.67 -20.78
CA LEU A 312 -2.89 -18.67 -19.99
C LEU A 312 -1.95 -19.74 -19.43
N GLU A 313 -0.99 -20.21 -20.24
CA GLU A 313 0.03 -21.18 -19.82
C GLU A 313 0.92 -20.59 -18.71
N LYS A 314 1.40 -19.36 -18.90
CA LYS A 314 2.19 -18.63 -17.89
C LYS A 314 1.38 -18.34 -16.63
N LYS A 315 0.09 -18.02 -16.76
CA LYS A 315 -0.80 -17.82 -15.60
C LYS A 315 -0.81 -19.07 -14.71
N ALA A 316 -1.11 -20.23 -15.30
CA ALA A 316 -1.15 -21.49 -14.57
C ALA A 316 0.22 -21.83 -13.95
N LEU A 317 1.29 -21.76 -14.76
CA LEU A 317 2.64 -22.09 -14.31
C LEU A 317 3.14 -21.21 -13.17
N ILE A 318 2.97 -19.89 -13.28
CA ILE A 318 3.46 -18.95 -12.26
C ILE A 318 2.63 -19.06 -10.98
N THR A 319 1.31 -19.23 -11.09
CA THR A 319 0.43 -19.44 -9.92
C THR A 319 0.86 -20.70 -9.14
N GLU A 320 1.07 -21.82 -9.83
CA GLU A 320 1.57 -23.07 -9.23
C GLU A 320 2.94 -22.89 -8.58
N LYS A 321 3.87 -22.18 -9.23
CA LYS A 321 5.20 -21.92 -8.68
C LYS A 321 5.16 -21.01 -7.44
N ILE A 322 4.34 -19.96 -7.44
CA ILE A 322 4.11 -19.11 -6.25
C ILE A 322 3.63 -19.96 -5.09
N PHE A 323 2.64 -20.83 -5.33
CA PHE A 323 2.10 -21.70 -4.30
C PHE A 323 3.13 -22.69 -3.74
N ARG A 324 3.97 -23.29 -4.59
CA ARG A 324 5.05 -24.17 -4.13
C ARG A 324 6.08 -23.43 -3.28
N LEU A 325 6.51 -22.24 -3.72
CA LEU A 325 7.45 -21.42 -2.94
C LEU A 325 6.85 -21.01 -1.60
N TRP A 326 5.57 -20.63 -1.58
CA TRP A 326 4.82 -20.34 -0.35
C TRP A 326 4.82 -21.51 0.64
N LYS A 327 4.54 -22.73 0.18
CA LYS A 327 4.54 -23.93 1.03
C LYS A 327 5.95 -24.33 1.49
N ASN A 328 6.97 -24.04 0.69
CA ASN A 328 8.37 -24.34 1.03
C ASN A 328 8.98 -23.36 2.03
N GLN A 329 8.41 -22.15 2.19
CA GLN A 329 8.78 -21.28 3.29
C GLN A 329 8.33 -21.94 4.60
N LEU A 330 9.31 -22.31 5.43
CA LEU A 330 9.11 -23.00 6.70
C LEU A 330 8.02 -22.29 7.54
N ASP A 331 7.25 -23.05 8.30
CA ASP A 331 6.27 -22.50 9.25
C ASP A 331 6.86 -22.56 10.65
N GLN A 332 7.82 -21.68 10.96
CA GLN A 332 8.17 -21.46 12.37
C GLN A 332 7.09 -20.56 12.99
N GLY A 333 6.10 -21.19 13.64
CA GLY A 333 5.16 -20.49 14.53
C GLY A 333 3.81 -20.06 13.95
N VAL A 334 3.39 -20.56 12.78
CA VAL A 334 2.03 -20.30 12.27
C VAL A 334 1.02 -20.99 13.19
N PRO A 335 0.01 -20.28 13.74
CA PRO A 335 -1.03 -20.90 14.54
C PRO A 335 -1.71 -22.03 13.74
N LEU A 336 -1.77 -23.23 14.33
CA LEU A 336 -2.56 -24.33 13.77
C LEU A 336 -4.02 -23.86 13.69
N ILE A 337 -4.51 -23.64 12.46
CA ILE A 337 -5.91 -23.31 12.21
C ILE A 337 -6.75 -24.52 12.63
N GLN A 338 -7.54 -24.38 13.71
CA GLN A 338 -8.57 -25.35 14.03
C GLN A 338 -9.68 -25.22 12.98
N THR A 339 -9.75 -26.18 12.07
CA THR A 339 -10.72 -26.20 10.98
C THR A 339 -12.11 -26.57 11.49
N ASN A 340 -13.02 -25.60 11.59
CA ASN A 340 -14.43 -25.88 11.37
C ASN A 340 -14.66 -25.88 9.86
N THR A 341 -14.72 -27.06 9.28
CA THR A 341 -14.97 -27.28 7.85
C THR A 341 -16.28 -26.60 7.44
N PRO A 342 -16.29 -25.63 6.52
CA PRO A 342 -17.54 -25.17 5.92
C PRO A 342 -17.99 -26.24 4.91
N GLN A 343 -19.00 -27.03 5.29
CA GLN A 343 -19.77 -27.81 4.32
C GLN A 343 -20.41 -26.85 3.32
N GLY A 344 -20.00 -26.90 2.05
CA GLY A 344 -20.73 -26.29 0.95
C GLY A 344 -19.97 -25.28 0.10
N TYR A 345 -18.87 -25.71 -0.53
CA TYR A 345 -18.42 -25.08 -1.77
C TYR A 345 -18.60 -26.08 -2.91
N SER A 346 -19.71 -25.94 -3.64
CA SER A 346 -20.01 -26.73 -4.82
C SER A 346 -19.06 -26.34 -5.96
N TYR A 347 -18.21 -27.27 -6.37
CA TYR A 347 -17.48 -27.21 -7.63
C TYR A 347 -18.47 -27.21 -8.80
N THR A 348 -18.64 -26.08 -9.49
CA THR A 348 -19.22 -26.08 -10.84
C THR A 348 -18.11 -25.91 -11.86
N GLY A 349 -17.35 -26.99 -12.06
CA GLY A 349 -16.50 -27.14 -13.25
C GLY A 349 -17.36 -27.56 -14.42
N LYS A 350 -17.80 -26.63 -15.27
CA LYS A 350 -18.22 -26.96 -16.63
C LYS A 350 -16.98 -27.06 -17.51
N ILE A 351 -16.51 -28.28 -17.70
CA ILE A 351 -15.69 -28.66 -18.85
C ILE A 351 -16.67 -28.80 -20.00
N ASN A 352 -16.63 -27.90 -20.97
CA ASN A 352 -17.27 -28.13 -22.26
C ASN A 352 -16.18 -28.54 -23.25
N SER A 353 -16.39 -29.74 -23.79
CA SER A 353 -15.82 -30.31 -25.01
C SER A 353 -15.84 -29.37 -26.20
#